data_AF-A0A7W9M3U3-F1
#
_entry.id   AF-A0A7W9M3U3-F1
#
_cell.length_a   1.000
_cell.length_b   1.000
_cell.length_c   1.000
_cell.angle_alpha   90.00
_cell.angle_beta   90.00
_cell.angle_gamma   90.00
#
_symmetry.space_group_name_H-M   'P 1'
#
loop_
_entity.id
_entity.type
_entity.pdbx_description
1 polymer ?
#
loop_
_entity_poly.entity_id
_entity_poly.type
_entity_poly.pdbx_seq_one_letter_code
_entity_poly.pdbx_strand_id
1 'polypeptide(L)'
;MPGSAREMSDYFAAMLPELKRTEDSETVYRFLRRPPVTGVLRLGLDAYEPLLGHLAYSVLPPWAIALHGHRPYPEPAATALLRGLRTAALLVPAPIRWSMPEGHVNKAIRRLGCHVAPRRSQLPR
;
A
#
# COMPACT_ATOMS: atom_id res chain seq x y z
N MET A 1 7.45 -1.24 19.94
CA MET A 1 6.57 -0.73 18.87
C MET A 1 5.95 0.55 19.38
N PRO A 2 5.89 1.63 18.57
CA PRO A 2 5.23 2.88 18.97
C PRO A 2 3.79 2.60 19.43
N GLY A 3 3.41 3.12 20.60
CA GLY A 3 2.08 2.95 21.19
C GLY A 3 1.11 4.08 20.82
N SER A 4 1.61 5.17 20.25
CA SER A 4 0.83 6.34 19.86
C SER A 4 1.23 6.88 18.49
N ALA A 5 0.34 7.68 17.87
CA ALA A 5 0.64 8.34 16.60
C ALA A 5 1.84 9.30 16.72
N ARG A 6 1.99 9.98 17.86
CA ARG A 6 3.14 10.85 18.13
C ARG A 6 4.44 10.05 18.18
N GLU A 7 4.48 8.98 18.96
CA GLU A 7 5.65 8.10 19.02
C GLU A 7 6.00 7.49 17.65
N MET A 8 5.00 7.21 16.81
CA MET A 8 5.23 6.72 15.45
C MET A 8 5.83 7.80 14.54
N SER A 9 5.38 9.05 14.66
CA SER A 9 5.97 10.19 13.95
C SER A 9 7.42 10.43 14.38
N ASP A 10 7.69 10.38 15.68
CA ASP A 10 9.04 10.56 16.24
C ASP A 10 9.99 9.44 15.75
N TYR A 11 9.50 8.19 15.75
CA TYR A 11 10.24 7.06 15.20
C TYR A 11 10.57 7.25 13.72
N PHE A 12 9.61 7.66 12.88
CA PHE A 12 9.89 7.90 11.46
C PHE A 12 10.88 9.05 11.26
N ALA A 13 10.74 10.14 12.01
CA ALA A 13 11.68 11.26 11.96
C ALA A 13 13.12 10.83 12.29
N ALA A 14 13.29 9.95 13.28
CA ALA A 14 14.60 9.40 13.65
C ALA A 14 15.16 8.42 12.60
N MET A 15 14.31 7.64 11.93
CA MET A 15 14.75 6.61 10.98
C MET A 15 14.97 7.11 9.56
N LEU A 16 14.25 8.15 9.12
CA LEU A 16 14.34 8.68 7.76
C LEU A 16 15.79 8.98 7.30
N PRO A 17 16.65 9.62 8.11
CA PRO A 17 18.03 9.90 7.71
C PRO A 17 18.92 8.67 7.52
N GLU A 18 18.57 7.55 8.17
CA GLU A 18 19.34 6.30 8.10
C GLU A 18 18.99 5.47 6.84
N LEU A 19 17.86 5.77 6.19
CA LEU A 19 17.42 5.03 5.01
C LEU A 19 18.31 5.32 3.81
N LYS A 20 18.67 4.25 3.10
CA LYS A 20 19.51 4.30 1.90
C LYS A 20 18.93 3.39 0.84
N ARG A 21 19.07 3.81 -0.43
CA ARG A 21 18.90 2.91 -1.56
C ARG A 21 20.08 1.93 -1.58
N THR A 22 19.78 0.66 -1.45
CA THR A 22 20.74 -0.45 -1.52
C THR A 22 20.45 -1.33 -2.73
N GLU A 23 21.40 -2.22 -3.07
CA GLU A 23 21.19 -3.24 -4.09
C GLU A 23 20.00 -4.17 -3.75
N ASP A 24 19.88 -4.56 -2.47
CA ASP A 24 18.73 -5.33 -1.99
C ASP A 24 17.41 -4.56 -2.17
N SER A 25 17.40 -3.25 -1.90
CA SER A 25 16.21 -2.44 -2.11
C SER A 25 15.80 -2.37 -3.58
N GLU A 26 16.77 -2.40 -4.50
CA GLU A 26 16.53 -2.44 -5.94
C GLU A 26 15.99 -3.81 -6.38
N THR A 27 16.51 -4.89 -5.79
CA THR A 27 16.00 -6.25 -6.01
C THR A 27 14.54 -6.35 -5.57
N VAL A 28 14.21 -5.85 -4.38
CA VAL A 28 12.85 -5.78 -3.86
C VAL A 28 11.96 -4.91 -4.75
N TYR A 29 12.44 -3.76 -5.19
CA TYR A 29 11.70 -2.90 -6.12
C TYR A 29 11.35 -3.63 -7.42
N ARG A 30 12.31 -4.31 -8.06
CA ARG A 30 12.07 -5.08 -9.29
C ARG A 30 11.06 -6.20 -9.07
N PHE A 31 11.20 -6.93 -7.96
CA PHE A 31 10.27 -7.99 -7.58
C PHE A 31 8.84 -7.45 -7.38
N LEU A 32 8.66 -6.37 -6.62
CA LEU A 32 7.34 -5.81 -6.35
C LEU A 32 6.70 -5.21 -7.61
N ARG A 33 7.52 -4.60 -8.48
CA ARG A 33 7.05 -3.98 -9.72
C ARG A 33 6.59 -5.02 -10.75
N ARG A 34 7.36 -6.09 -10.93
CA ARG A 34 7.05 -7.17 -11.89
C ARG A 34 7.45 -8.52 -11.27
N PRO A 35 6.60 -9.12 -10.43
CA PRO A 35 6.95 -10.34 -9.71
C PRO A 35 7.15 -11.51 -10.68
N PRO A 36 8.08 -12.44 -10.37
CA PRO A 36 8.38 -13.59 -11.21
C PRO A 36 7.30 -14.67 -11.07
N VAL A 37 6.11 -14.40 -11.59
CA VAL A 37 4.98 -15.34 -11.58
C VAL A 37 4.99 -16.23 -12.82
N THR A 38 4.57 -17.49 -12.66
CA THR A 38 4.54 -18.50 -13.73
C THR A 38 3.10 -18.93 -14.06
N GLY A 39 2.94 -19.67 -15.16
CA GLY A 39 1.65 -20.22 -15.58
C GLY A 39 0.62 -19.14 -15.94
N VAL A 40 -0.64 -19.35 -15.55
CA VAL A 40 -1.76 -18.45 -15.88
C VAL A 40 -1.60 -17.05 -15.28
N LEU A 41 -0.90 -16.91 -14.15
CA LEU A 41 -0.67 -15.62 -13.50
C LEU A 41 0.20 -14.69 -14.36
N ARG A 42 1.06 -15.25 -15.21
CA ARG A 42 1.89 -14.48 -16.15
C ARG A 42 1.03 -13.66 -17.12
N LEU A 43 -0.18 -14.14 -17.46
CA LEU A 43 -1.09 -13.42 -18.37
C LEU A 43 -1.58 -12.10 -17.78
N GLY A 44 -1.68 -12.01 -16.45
CA GLY A 44 -2.07 -10.78 -15.76
C GLY A 44 -0.91 -9.81 -15.53
N LEU A 45 0.33 -10.22 -15.81
CA LEU A 45 1.53 -9.48 -15.39
C LEU A 45 1.67 -8.13 -16.10
N ASP A 46 1.28 -8.05 -17.38
CA ASP A 46 1.35 -6.81 -18.16
C ASP A 46 0.28 -5.79 -17.72
N ALA A 47 -0.82 -6.24 -17.10
CA ALA A 47 -1.77 -5.34 -16.44
C ALA A 47 -1.31 -5.00 -15.01
N TYR A 48 -0.76 -5.97 -14.28
CA TYR A 48 -0.26 -5.80 -12.92
C TYR A 48 0.85 -4.75 -12.84
N GLU A 49 1.85 -4.82 -13.71
CA GLU A 49 3.04 -3.96 -13.64
C GLU A 49 2.66 -2.45 -13.67
N PRO A 50 1.88 -1.94 -14.63
CA PRO A 50 1.49 -0.53 -14.62
C PRO A 50 0.43 -0.19 -13.56
N LEU A 51 -0.59 -1.04 -13.35
CA LEU A 51 -1.76 -0.70 -12.53
C LEU A 51 -1.56 -0.90 -11.03
N LEU A 52 -0.65 -1.79 -10.64
CA LEU A 52 -0.36 -2.10 -9.24
C LEU A 52 1.09 -1.82 -8.91
N GLY A 53 2.04 -2.44 -9.62
CA GLY A 53 3.47 -2.32 -9.31
C GLY A 53 3.99 -0.88 -9.39
N HIS A 54 3.87 -0.27 -10.57
CA HIS A 54 4.36 1.09 -10.82
C HIS A 54 3.46 2.16 -10.19
N LEU A 55 2.14 1.93 -10.16
CA LEU A 55 1.22 2.83 -9.47
C LEU A 55 1.51 2.90 -7.96
N ALA A 56 1.77 1.77 -7.30
CA ALA A 56 2.11 1.73 -5.88
C ALA A 56 3.40 2.53 -5.59
N TYR A 57 4.41 2.43 -6.46
CA TYR A 57 5.60 3.27 -6.37
C TYR A 57 5.26 4.76 -6.57
N SER A 58 4.38 5.07 -7.52
CA SER A 58 4.04 6.45 -7.89
C SER A 58 3.24 7.21 -6.82
N VAL A 59 2.63 6.50 -5.87
CA VAL A 59 1.88 7.10 -4.74
C VAL A 59 2.71 7.16 -3.46
N LEU A 60 4.00 6.82 -3.52
CA LEU A 60 4.91 6.99 -2.41
C LEU A 60 5.09 8.49 -2.07
N PRO A 61 5.44 8.81 -0.81
CA PRO A 61 5.81 10.17 -0.44
C PRO A 61 6.99 10.69 -1.28
N PRO A 62 7.09 12.01 -1.55
CA PRO A 62 8.15 12.59 -2.36
C PRO A 62 9.57 12.23 -1.91
N TRP A 63 9.81 12.14 -0.58
CA TRP A 63 11.11 11.76 -0.03
C TRP A 63 11.50 10.32 -0.41
N ALA A 64 10.54 9.40 -0.49
CA ALA A 64 10.79 8.00 -0.81
C ALA A 64 11.05 7.84 -2.31
N ILE A 65 10.32 8.59 -3.14
CA ILE A 65 10.58 8.66 -4.58
C ILE A 65 11.98 9.24 -4.83
N ALA A 66 12.38 10.29 -4.10
CA ALA A 66 13.71 10.87 -4.20
C ALA A 66 14.80 9.89 -3.74
N LEU A 67 14.57 9.15 -2.64
CA LEU A 67 15.49 8.13 -2.12
C LEU A 67 15.74 7.00 -3.14
N HIS A 68 14.69 6.48 -3.75
CA HIS A 68 14.79 5.35 -4.67
C HIS A 68 15.10 5.75 -6.11
N GLY A 69 14.77 6.98 -6.52
CA GLY A 69 15.20 7.59 -7.78
C GLY A 69 14.52 7.06 -9.05
N HIS A 70 13.51 6.19 -8.94
CA HIS A 70 12.72 5.78 -10.11
C HIS A 70 11.71 6.87 -10.47
N ARG A 71 11.43 7.01 -11.77
CA ARG A 71 10.47 7.98 -12.28
C ARG A 71 9.04 7.50 -11.97
N PRO A 72 8.24 8.23 -11.18
CA PRO A 72 6.83 7.90 -10.97
C PRO A 72 5.98 8.36 -12.15
N TYR A 73 4.71 7.93 -12.19
CA TYR A 73 3.70 8.63 -12.97
C TYR A 73 3.53 10.07 -12.49
N PRO A 74 3.12 11.01 -13.38
CA PRO A 74 2.72 12.35 -12.97
C PRO A 74 1.60 12.27 -11.90
N GLU A 75 1.67 13.11 -10.88
CA GLU A 75 0.73 13.10 -9.75
C GLU A 75 -0.76 13.10 -10.17
N PRO A 76 -1.21 13.90 -11.17
CA PRO A 76 -2.61 13.85 -11.59
C PRO A 76 -3.00 12.49 -12.18
N ALA A 77 -2.09 11.87 -12.95
CA ALA A 77 -2.30 10.56 -13.55
C ALA A 77 -2.31 9.45 -12.50
N ALA A 78 -1.35 9.45 -11.57
CA ALA A 78 -1.31 8.50 -10.45
C ALA A 78 -2.59 8.59 -9.60
N THR A 79 -3.04 9.81 -9.32
CA THR A 79 -4.28 10.05 -8.54
C THR A 79 -5.52 9.55 -9.29
N ALA A 80 -5.63 9.82 -10.59
CA ALA A 80 -6.75 9.34 -11.40
C ALA A 80 -6.80 7.81 -11.47
N LEU A 81 -5.64 7.18 -11.72
CA LEU A 81 -5.51 5.71 -11.72
C LEU A 81 -5.86 5.11 -10.37
N LEU A 82 -5.36 5.68 -9.26
CA LEU A 82 -5.67 5.21 -7.91
C LEU A 82 -7.17 5.29 -7.60
N ARG A 83 -7.83 6.38 -8.02
CA ARG A 83 -9.28 6.53 -7.88
C ARG A 83 -10.04 5.51 -8.72
N GLY A 84 -9.63 5.30 -9.98
CA GLY A 84 -10.22 4.28 -10.85
C GLY A 84 -10.07 2.87 -10.28
N LEU A 85 -8.86 2.53 -9.81
CA LEU A 85 -8.57 1.25 -9.16
C LEU A 85 -9.41 1.06 -7.90
N ARG A 86 -9.55 2.10 -7.06
CA ARG A 86 -10.43 2.08 -5.88
C ARG A 86 -11.87 1.81 -6.28
N THR A 87 -12.40 2.50 -7.28
CA THR A 87 -13.77 2.30 -7.77
C THR A 87 -13.98 0.86 -8.24
N ALA A 88 -13.04 0.33 -9.04
CA ALA A 88 -13.09 -1.05 -9.51
C ALA A 88 -13.01 -2.06 -8.36
N ALA A 89 -12.09 -1.86 -7.40
CA ALA A 89 -11.96 -2.70 -6.22
C ALA A 89 -13.22 -2.69 -5.35
N LEU A 90 -13.98 -1.57 -5.35
CA LEU A 90 -15.24 -1.47 -4.63
C LEU A 90 -16.40 -2.23 -5.29
N LEU A 91 -16.24 -2.72 -6.53
CA LEU A 91 -17.18 -3.65 -7.16
C LEU A 91 -17.14 -5.05 -6.53
N VAL A 92 -16.00 -5.42 -5.91
CA VAL A 92 -15.89 -6.68 -5.17
C VAL A 92 -16.78 -6.61 -3.93
N PRO A 93 -17.75 -7.51 -3.72
CA PRO A 93 -18.67 -7.46 -2.58
C PRO A 93 -17.96 -7.34 -1.23
N ALA A 94 -18.53 -6.53 -0.33
CA ALA A 94 -17.96 -6.29 0.99
C ALA A 94 -17.61 -7.58 1.76
N PRO A 95 -18.46 -8.64 1.80
CA PRO A 95 -18.12 -9.88 2.50
C PRO A 95 -16.82 -10.52 1.99
N ILE A 96 -16.54 -10.44 0.69
CA ILE A 96 -15.31 -10.96 0.08
C ILE A 96 -14.12 -10.08 0.48
N ARG A 97 -14.26 -8.75 0.39
CA ARG A 97 -13.19 -7.81 0.80
C ARG A 97 -12.82 -7.93 2.28
N TRP A 98 -13.80 -8.22 3.13
CA TRP A 98 -13.61 -8.41 4.58
C TRP A 98 -13.19 -9.83 4.94
N SER A 99 -13.18 -10.78 3.99
CA SER A 99 -12.67 -12.15 4.15
C SER A 99 -11.15 -12.26 3.96
N MET A 100 -10.40 -11.25 4.43
CA MET A 100 -8.94 -11.27 4.40
C MET A 100 -8.39 -12.52 5.12
N PRO A 101 -7.29 -13.13 4.63
CA PRO A 101 -6.88 -14.50 5.00
C PRO A 101 -6.81 -14.76 6.51
N GLU A 102 -6.41 -13.76 7.30
CA GLU A 102 -6.20 -13.94 8.73
C GLU A 102 -7.35 -13.40 9.60
N GLY A 103 -8.26 -12.61 9.02
CA GLY A 103 -9.48 -12.10 9.67
C GLY A 103 -9.24 -11.25 10.93
N HIS A 104 -8.04 -10.70 11.12
CA HIS A 104 -7.63 -10.03 12.37
C HIS A 104 -8.55 -8.89 12.78
N VAL A 105 -9.00 -8.07 11.83
CA VAL A 105 -9.94 -6.97 12.12
C VAL A 105 -11.27 -7.52 12.64
N ASN A 106 -11.81 -8.55 11.97
CA ASN A 106 -13.06 -9.19 12.41
C ASN A 106 -12.89 -9.89 13.76
N LYS A 107 -11.74 -10.54 14.02
CA LYS A 107 -11.40 -11.13 15.33
C LYS A 107 -11.31 -10.06 16.42
N ALA A 108 -10.68 -8.92 16.13
CA ALA A 108 -10.57 -7.80 17.05
C ALA A 108 -11.94 -7.19 17.37
N ILE A 109 -12.80 -6.99 16.36
CA ILE A 109 -14.18 -6.52 16.55
C ILE A 109 -14.98 -7.51 17.39
N ARG A 110 -14.85 -8.83 17.16
CA ARG A 110 -15.51 -9.85 18.00
C ARG A 110 -15.02 -9.82 19.45
N ARG A 111 -13.72 -9.62 19.67
CA ARG A 111 -13.10 -9.60 21.01
C ARG A 111 -13.40 -8.32 21.79
N LEU A 112 -13.38 -7.17 21.11
CA LEU A 112 -13.43 -5.84 21.73
C LEU A 112 -14.79 -5.15 21.58
N GLY A 113 -15.68 -5.67 20.73
CA GLY A 113 -17.02 -5.11 20.48
C GLY A 113 -17.10 -4.20 19.24
N CYS A 114 -18.32 -3.87 18.82
CA CYS A 114 -18.57 -3.12 17.57
C CYS A 114 -18.12 -1.65 17.59
N HIS A 115 -17.77 -1.11 18.76
CA HIS A 115 -17.29 0.27 18.90
C HIS A 115 -15.86 0.46 18.38
N VAL A 116 -15.06 -0.62 18.30
CA VAL A 116 -13.71 -0.58 17.69
C VAL A 116 -13.73 -0.78 16.17
N ALA A 117 -14.90 -1.03 15.57
CA ALA A 117 -15.00 -1.16 14.13
C ALA A 117 -14.57 0.16 13.46
N PRO A 118 -13.72 0.13 12.42
CA PRO A 118 -13.24 1.35 11.77
C PRO A 118 -14.39 2.20 11.24
N ARG A 119 -14.47 3.47 11.66
CA ARG A 119 -15.49 4.42 11.19
C ARG A 119 -14.83 5.65 10.58
N ARG A 120 -15.41 6.16 9.50
CA ARG A 120 -14.94 7.39 8.85
C ARG A 120 -14.95 8.59 9.80
N SER A 121 -15.89 8.64 10.74
CA SER A 121 -15.99 9.69 11.76
C SER A 121 -14.84 9.71 12.76
N GLN A 122 -14.03 8.64 12.84
CA GLN A 122 -12.86 8.55 13.71
C GLN A 122 -11.56 8.98 13.01
N LEU A 123 -11.61 9.26 11.70
CA LEU A 123 -10.45 9.73 10.97
C LEU A 123 -10.23 11.23 11.27
N PRO A 124 -8.98 11.67 11.50
CA PRO A 124 -8.67 13.10 11.56
C PRO A 124 -9.14 13.79 10.27
N ARG A 125 -9.64 15.02 10.41
CA ARG A 125 -10.09 15.84 9.28
C ARG A 125 -8.92 16.35 8.45
#